data_AF-A0A7C5JS48-F1
#
_entry.id   AF-A0A7C5JS48-F1
#
_cell.length_a   1.000
_cell.length_b   1.000
_cell.length_c   1.000
_cell.angle_alpha   90.00
_cell.angle_beta   90.00
_cell.angle_gamma   90.00
#
_symmetry.space_group_name_H-M   'P 1'
#
loop_
_entity.id
_entity.type
_entity.pdbx_description
1 polymer ?
#
loop_
_entity_poly.entity_id
_entity_poly.type
_entity_poly.pdbx_seq_one_letter_code
_entity_poly.pdbx_strand_id
1 'polypeptide(L)'
;MVKLFNIYFIPVTLSDIVDIAIVALLVYIALRLIRGSRARPMLIGLIVILFGALIAYWLDLKTIGWLVRRLAMIWALVFIILFQTEIKDILT
;
A
#
# COMPACT_ATOMS: atom_id res chain seq x y z
N MET A 1 -19.81 -15.87 -22.42
CA MET A 1 -18.96 -15.80 -21.22
C MET A 1 -19.00 -17.15 -20.51
N VAL A 2 -17.84 -17.79 -20.32
CA VAL A 2 -17.74 -19.10 -19.67
C VAL A 2 -17.71 -18.90 -18.15
N LYS A 3 -18.72 -19.43 -17.46
CA LYS A 3 -18.82 -19.42 -15.99
C LYS A 3 -18.04 -20.62 -15.43
N LEU A 4 -17.24 -20.40 -14.39
CA LEU A 4 -16.44 -21.44 -13.75
C LEU A 4 -17.08 -21.94 -12.46
N PHE A 5 -17.29 -21.07 -11.48
CA PHE A 5 -17.82 -21.43 -10.16
C PHE A 5 -18.64 -20.28 -9.56
N ASN A 6 -19.61 -20.58 -8.69
CA ASN A 6 -20.48 -19.59 -8.07
C ASN A 6 -20.14 -19.48 -6.57
N ILE A 7 -19.73 -18.30 -6.10
CA ILE A 7 -19.52 -18.03 -4.67
C ILE A 7 -20.80 -17.37 -4.15
N TYR A 8 -21.65 -18.13 -3.46
CA TYR A 8 -22.97 -17.73 -2.94
C TYR A 8 -23.94 -17.15 -4.00
N PHE A 9 -23.69 -15.94 -4.50
CA PHE A 9 -24.48 -15.27 -5.55
C PHE A 9 -23.62 -14.68 -6.68
N ILE A 10 -22.29 -14.80 -6.61
CA ILE A 10 -21.35 -14.19 -7.56
C ILE A 10 -20.79 -15.28 -8.49
N PRO A 11 -21.15 -15.27 -9.79
CA PRO A 11 -20.58 -16.18 -10.76
C PRO A 11 -19.16 -15.72 -11.12
N VAL A 12 -18.16 -16.49 -10.71
CA VAL A 12 -16.78 -16.31 -11.16
C VAL A 12 -16.68 -16.79 -12.60
N THR A 13 -16.34 -15.85 -13.48
CA THR A 13 -16.13 -16.07 -14.90
C THR A 13 -14.64 -16.16 -15.23
N LEU A 14 -14.30 -16.78 -16.36
CA LEU A 14 -12.91 -16.85 -16.82
C LEU A 14 -12.31 -15.44 -17.03
N SER A 15 -13.15 -14.47 -17.41
CA SER A 15 -12.77 -13.06 -17.52
C SER A 15 -12.34 -12.47 -16.18
N ASP A 16 -12.97 -12.82 -15.06
CA ASP A 16 -12.60 -12.30 -13.74
C ASP A 16 -11.22 -12.82 -13.31
N ILE A 17 -10.91 -14.07 -13.64
CA ILE A 17 -9.58 -14.64 -13.36
C ILE A 17 -8.50 -13.92 -14.16
N VAL A 18 -8.74 -13.70 -15.46
CA VAL A 18 -7.79 -12.99 -16.33
C VAL A 18 -7.62 -11.54 -15.86
N ASP A 19 -8.70 -10.87 -15.48
CA ASP A 19 -8.67 -9.50 -14.97
C ASP A 19 -7.82 -9.41 -13.68
N ILE A 20 -8.10 -10.26 -12.69
CA ILE A 20 -7.32 -10.33 -11.44
C ILE A 20 -5.85 -10.65 -11.73
N ALA A 21 -5.56 -11.58 -12.65
CA ALA A 21 -4.20 -11.94 -13.01
C ALA A 21 -3.44 -10.76 -13.65
N ILE A 22 -4.09 -9.99 -14.53
CA ILE A 22 -3.52 -8.79 -15.14
C ILE A 22 -3.24 -7.74 -14.08
N VAL A 23 -4.22 -7.44 -13.21
CA VAL A 23 -4.06 -6.48 -12.11
C VAL A 23 -2.93 -6.90 -11.18
N ALA A 24 -2.87 -8.18 -10.79
CA ALA A 24 -1.82 -8.72 -9.95
C ALA A 24 -0.42 -8.57 -10.59
N LEU A 25 -0.30 -8.81 -11.90
CA LEU A 25 0.95 -8.62 -12.63
C LEU A 25 1.39 -7.14 -12.65
N LEU A 26 0.45 -6.22 -12.91
CA LEU A 26 0.73 -4.78 -12.89
C LEU A 26 1.18 -4.31 -11.51
N VAL A 27 0.50 -4.76 -10.45
CA VAL A 27 0.89 -4.48 -9.06
C VAL A 27 2.28 -5.06 -8.77
N TYR A 28 2.57 -6.28 -9.21
CA TYR A 28 3.89 -6.89 -9.03
C TYR A 28 4.99 -6.08 -9.71
N ILE A 29 4.78 -5.62 -10.95
CA ILE A 29 5.74 -4.80 -11.69
C ILE A 29 5.93 -3.45 -10.98
N ALA A 30 4.86 -2.80 -10.51
CA ALA A 30 4.94 -1.58 -9.73
C ALA A 30 5.75 -1.77 -8.43
N LEU A 31 5.52 -2.86 -7.69
CA LEU A 31 6.30 -3.19 -6.50
C LEU A 31 7.77 -3.48 -6.83
N ARG A 32 8.03 -4.10 -7.98
CA ARG A 32 9.39 -4.39 -8.45
C ARG A 32 10.16 -3.13 -8.84
N LEU A 33 9.51 -2.13 -9.43
CA LEU A 33 10.12 -0.83 -9.76
C LEU A 33 10.68 -0.11 -8.53
N ILE A 34 10.03 -0.29 -7.38
CA ILE A 34 10.40 0.36 -6.12
C ILE A 34 11.41 -0.50 -5.34
N ARG A 35 11.64 -1.75 -5.77
CA ARG A 35 12.54 -2.70 -5.09
C ARG A 35 13.99 -2.25 -5.23
N GLY A 36 14.64 -2.01 -4.08
CA GLY A 36 16.03 -1.54 -4.02
C GLY A 36 16.18 -0.02 -3.86
N SER A 37 15.08 0.75 -3.97
CA SER A 37 15.07 2.18 -3.67
C SER A 37 15.01 2.44 -2.16
N ARG A 38 15.48 3.63 -1.73
CA ARG A 38 15.26 4.11 -0.35
C ARG A 38 13.77 4.46 -0.14
N ALA A 39 13.00 4.65 -1.22
CA ALA A 39 11.56 4.80 -1.18
C ALA A 39 10.78 3.55 -0.72
N ARG A 40 11.36 2.34 -0.80
CA ARG A 40 10.70 1.09 -0.35
C ARG A 40 10.26 1.11 1.14
N PRO A 41 11.15 1.35 2.12
CA PRO A 41 10.74 1.44 3.53
C PRO A 41 9.73 2.56 3.80
N MET A 42 9.74 3.62 2.99
CA MET A 42 8.83 4.76 3.12
C MET A 42 7.41 4.40 2.67
N LEU A 43 7.28 3.63 1.60
CA LEU A 43 5.99 3.08 1.19
C LEU A 43 5.44 2.09 2.22
N ILE A 44 6.29 1.21 2.76
CA ILE A 44 5.88 0.24 3.78
C ILE A 44 5.36 0.96 5.03
N GLY A 45 6.09 1.96 5.53
CA GLY A 45 5.65 2.70 6.72
C GLY A 45 4.37 3.50 6.48
N LEU A 46 4.18 4.08 5.28
CA LEU A 46 2.92 4.73 4.92
C LEU A 46 1.73 3.74 4.92
N ILE A 47 1.93 2.56 4.34
CA ILE A 47 0.93 1.48 4.34
C ILE A 47 0.59 1.06 5.78
N VAL A 48 1.60 0.86 6.63
CA VAL A 48 1.43 0.49 8.04
C VAL A 48 0.63 1.56 8.80
N ILE A 49 0.93 2.85 8.59
CA ILE A 49 0.19 3.95 9.20
C ILE A 49 -1.26 3.98 8.71
N LEU A 50 -1.50 3.78 7.41
CA LEU A 50 -2.82 3.77 6.82
C LEU A 50 -3.68 2.62 7.36
N PHE A 51 -3.16 1.38 7.32
CA PHE A 51 -3.87 0.22 7.85
C PHE A 51 -4.04 0.31 9.38
N GLY A 52 -3.04 0.80 10.11
CA GLY A 52 -3.15 1.05 11.54
C GLY A 52 -4.25 2.07 11.86
N ALA A 53 -4.40 3.11 11.04
CA ALA A 53 -5.46 4.11 11.20
C ALA A 53 -6.84 3.51 10.94
N LEU A 54 -6.98 2.72 9.87
CA LEU A 54 -8.20 1.97 9.57
C LEU A 54 -8.57 1.05 10.73
N ILE A 55 -7.66 0.16 11.16
CA ILE A 55 -7.92 -0.77 12.26
C ILE A 55 -8.31 -0.02 13.53
N ALA A 56 -7.62 1.06 13.87
CA ALA A 56 -7.93 1.86 15.05
C ALA A 56 -9.30 2.55 14.95
N TYR A 57 -9.70 2.98 13.76
CA TYR A 57 -11.02 3.58 13.52
C TYR A 57 -12.13 2.53 13.63
N TRP A 58 -11.97 1.38 12.97
CA TRP A 58 -12.97 0.31 12.96
C TRP A 58 -13.20 -0.32 14.34
N LEU A 59 -12.16 -0.39 15.17
CA LEU A 59 -12.22 -0.95 16.52
C LEU A 59 -12.42 0.10 17.63
N ASP A 60 -12.67 1.37 17.27
CA ASP A 60 -12.77 2.52 18.20
C ASP A 60 -11.59 2.64 19.20
N LEU A 61 -10.38 2.31 18.76
CA LEU A 61 -9.18 2.31 19.59
C LEU A 61 -8.63 3.73 19.73
N LYS A 62 -9.12 4.47 20.74
CA LYS A 62 -8.78 5.88 20.96
C LYS A 62 -7.28 6.13 21.13
N THR A 63 -6.59 5.34 21.94
CA THR A 63 -5.16 5.49 22.22
C THR A 63 -4.29 5.15 21.01
N ILE A 64 -4.59 4.03 20.33
CA ILE A 64 -3.86 3.63 19.12
C ILE A 64 -4.14 4.62 17.99
N GLY A 65 -5.38 5.07 17.82
CA GLY A 65 -5.72 6.10 16.84
C GLY A 65 -4.98 7.41 17.11
N TRP A 66 -4.83 7.81 18.37
CA TRP A 66 -4.00 8.97 18.73
C TRP A 66 -2.52 8.75 18.38
N LEU A 67 -1.96 7.57 18.69
CA LEU A 67 -0.58 7.25 18.39
C LEU A 67 -0.32 7.24 16.88
N VAL A 68 -1.18 6.58 16.11
CA VAL A 68 -1.07 6.52 14.64
C VAL A 68 -1.16 7.92 14.04
N ARG A 69 -2.06 8.80 14.53
CA ARG A 69 -2.11 10.21 14.10
C ARG A 69 -0.81 10.96 14.42
N ARG A 70 -0.22 10.72 15.60
CA ARG A 70 1.06 11.34 15.98
C ARG A 70 2.21 10.86 15.10
N LEU A 71 2.28 9.56 14.82
CA LEU A 71 3.26 8.97 13.92
C LEU A 71 3.08 9.48 12.50
N ALA A 72 1.85 9.60 12.00
CA ALA A 72 1.54 10.14 10.69
C ALA A 72 2.03 11.59 10.52
N MET A 73 1.91 12.43 11.56
CA MET A 73 2.44 13.81 11.52
C MET A 73 3.97 13.84 11.39
N ILE A 74 4.68 12.97 12.13
CA ILE A 74 6.15 12.87 12.06
C ILE A 74 6.58 12.21 10.73
N TRP A 75 5.72 11.36 10.16
CA TRP A 75 5.98 10.66 8.90
C TRP A 75 6.27 11.62 7.74
N ALA A 76 5.60 12.77 7.66
CA ALA A 76 5.89 13.78 6.64
C ALA A 76 7.32 14.31 6.74
N LEU A 77 7.84 14.51 7.95
CA LEU A 77 9.22 14.93 8.18
C LEU A 77 10.20 13.82 7.77
N VAL A 78 9.95 12.58 8.20
CA VAL A 78 10.75 11.41 7.80
C VAL A 78 10.76 11.25 6.29
N PHE A 79 9.61 11.50 5.64
CA PHE A 79 9.47 11.49 4.20
C PHE A 79 10.42 12.51 3.56
N ILE A 80 10.34 13.79 3.97
CA ILE A 80 11.21 14.85 3.45
C ILE A 80 12.69 14.49 3.65
N ILE A 81 13.11 14.10 4.86
CA ILE A 81 14.52 13.82 5.19
C ILE A 81 15.08 12.67 4.35
N LEU A 82 14.32 11.59 4.21
CA LEU A 82 14.77 10.43 3.44
C LEU A 82 14.74 10.73 1.93
N PHE A 83 13.73 11.43 1.41
CA PHE A 83 13.70 11.86 0.00
C PHE A 83 14.81 12.87 -0.34
N GLN A 84 15.32 13.63 0.64
CA GLN A 84 16.46 14.51 0.41
C GLN A 84 17.69 13.75 -0.09
N THR A 85 17.89 12.50 0.36
CA THR A 85 19.01 11.68 -0.14
C THR A 85 18.83 11.28 -1.60
N GLU A 86 17.61 10.96 -2.04
CA GLU A 86 17.37 10.62 -3.45
C GLU A 86 17.43 11.85 -4.37
N ILE A 87 16.99 13.04 -3.93
CA ILE A 87 17.12 14.28 -4.72
C ILE A 87 18.60 14.62 -4.98
N LYS A 88 19.46 14.39 -3.98
CA LYS A 88 20.91 14.58 -4.14
C LYS A 88 21.51 13.63 -5.17
N ASP A 89 21.09 12.37 -5.13
CA ASP A 89 21.59 11.33 -6.03
C ASP A 89 21.18 11.57 -7.50
N ILE A 90 20.12 12.35 -7.76
CA ILE A 90 19.70 12.75 -9.13
C ILE A 90 20.50 13.97 -9.64
N LEU A 91 21.02 14.80 -8.74
CA LEU A 91 21.71 16.05 -9.09
C LEU A 91 23.21 15.87 -9.39
N THR A 92 23.79 14.70 -9.10
CA THR A 92 25.22 14.38 -9.29
C THR A 92 25.38 13.32 -10.37
#